data_AF-A0A0U5CF09-F1
#
_entry.id   AF-A0A0U5CF09-F1
#
_cell.length_a   1.000
_cell.length_b   1.000
_cell.length_c   1.000
_cell.angle_alpha   90.00
_cell.angle_beta   90.00
_cell.angle_gamma   90.00
#
_symmetry.space_group_name_H-M   'P 1'
#
loop_
_entity.id
_entity.type
_entity.pdbx_description
1 polymer ?
#
loop_
_entity_poly.entity_id
_entity_poly.type
_entity_poly.pdbx_seq_one_letter_code
_entity_poly.pdbx_strand_id
1 'polypeptide(L)'
;MAPNLEASRVEILTQPTSTITGFPREQHSLFSMKWAVGEKWWHRSNYTGALIFNAASFILPALYGTLVKIWVANINSSLVATTDVYTAFSALSSAVEVAVLNATRALDKPDVPLFISFVKVTVNIVLDFLIISTFHVGSWTPDINMQAGIRLTCDMIAAISGLVYFLFTVSFKRNADAPTMRGFLVLLQPGSITFIESAVRNALYLWLVAGVVSMSADYATAWGVFSTIRWGLIMVPVQAAEATTLVFVGHAWGHLKQRTDYQRWSWLSLYVVTRPALLSVAIVLTIEIPLLIFMSLYGCESFAFWLSNSRPVAKIVENMWRTIDWCYILYAISTQLAAILLATRTSWYLAQSLISNIFYVLPWAIVCQVVDLNPENAWTYHSLVFGGSLVFSFVEILLVDGVWAWRFLRGRLGVGTV
;
A
#
# COMPACT_ATOMS: atom_id res chain seq x y z
N MET A 1 -61.26 27.63 -14.18
CA MET A 1 -61.37 27.58 -12.71
C MET A 1 -60.76 26.25 -12.28
N ALA A 2 -59.46 26.24 -12.01
CA ALA A 2 -58.68 25.05 -11.65
C ALA A 2 -57.87 25.40 -10.39
N PRO A 3 -57.89 24.58 -9.34
CA PRO A 3 -57.25 24.92 -8.07
C PRO A 3 -55.77 24.52 -8.04
N ASN A 4 -54.96 25.50 -7.65
CA ASN A 4 -53.73 25.49 -6.84
C ASN A 4 -52.98 24.16 -6.65
N LEU A 5 -51.80 24.10 -7.27
CA LEU A 5 -50.65 23.27 -6.88
C LEU A 5 -49.57 24.18 -6.28
N GLU A 6 -49.66 24.46 -4.98
CA GLU A 6 -48.55 24.98 -4.18
C GLU A 6 -48.38 24.09 -2.95
N ALA A 7 -47.28 23.34 -2.90
CA ALA A 7 -46.62 22.99 -1.65
C ALA A 7 -45.23 22.38 -1.93
N SER A 8 -44.22 22.95 -1.26
CA SER A 8 -42.87 22.40 -1.03
C SER A 8 -41.80 22.64 -2.12
N ARG A 9 -41.39 23.91 -2.26
CA ARG A 9 -39.98 24.24 -2.54
C ARG A 9 -39.27 24.35 -1.19
N VAL A 10 -38.22 23.56 -1.00
CA VAL A 10 -37.22 23.77 0.05
C VAL A 10 -36.37 24.97 -0.37
N GLU A 11 -36.57 26.10 0.31
CA GLU A 11 -35.70 27.28 0.22
C GLU A 11 -34.32 26.93 0.79
N ILE A 12 -33.30 26.97 -0.07
CA ILE A 12 -31.91 27.00 0.34
C ILE A 12 -31.61 28.46 0.71
N LEU A 13 -31.50 28.73 2.01
CA LEU A 13 -31.10 30.03 2.56
C LEU A 13 -29.74 30.47 1.99
N THR A 14 -29.78 31.35 0.99
CA THR A 14 -28.63 32.16 0.57
C THR A 14 -28.35 33.22 1.64
N GLN A 15 -27.21 33.12 2.32
CA GLN A 15 -26.68 34.22 3.11
C GLN A 15 -26.18 35.36 2.20
N PRO A 16 -26.26 36.63 2.64
CA PRO A 16 -26.17 37.79 1.78
C PRO A 16 -24.73 38.14 1.42
N THR A 17 -24.59 38.58 0.18
CA THR A 17 -23.43 39.14 -0.50
C THR A 17 -22.72 40.20 0.34
N SER A 18 -21.58 39.84 0.94
CA SER A 18 -20.54 40.82 1.26
C SER A 18 -19.59 40.90 0.07
N THR A 19 -19.50 42.10 -0.47
CA THR A 19 -18.55 42.56 -1.50
C THR A 19 -17.12 42.13 -1.13
N ILE A 20 -16.63 41.06 -1.75
CA ILE A 20 -15.20 40.75 -1.83
C ILE A 20 -14.69 41.37 -3.12
N THR A 21 -14.17 42.59 -2.98
CA THR A 21 -13.29 43.24 -3.92
C THR A 21 -12.06 42.35 -4.16
N GLY A 22 -11.79 42.04 -5.43
CA GLY A 22 -10.52 41.50 -5.90
C GLY A 22 -10.25 40.03 -5.54
N PHE A 23 -10.54 39.13 -6.48
CA PHE A 23 -9.78 37.88 -6.54
C PHE A 23 -8.30 38.23 -6.70
N PRO A 24 -7.39 37.81 -5.81
CA PRO A 24 -6.00 37.88 -6.14
C PRO A 24 -5.81 36.89 -7.29
N ARG A 25 -5.37 37.40 -8.45
CA ARG A 25 -4.58 36.60 -9.39
C ARG A 25 -3.32 36.18 -8.64
N GLU A 26 -3.42 35.18 -7.77
CA GLU A 26 -2.25 34.42 -7.36
C GLU A 26 -1.81 33.67 -8.59
N GLN A 27 -0.84 34.27 -9.27
CA GLN A 27 0.00 33.63 -10.24
C GLN A 27 0.71 32.50 -9.49
N HIS A 28 0.05 31.33 -9.41
CA HIS A 28 0.62 30.11 -8.85
C HIS A 28 1.92 29.86 -9.62
N SER A 29 3.04 30.20 -9.00
CA SER A 29 4.36 29.74 -9.43
C SER A 29 4.25 28.23 -9.61
N LEU A 30 4.35 27.78 -10.87
CA LEU A 30 4.14 26.37 -11.25
C LEU A 30 5.15 25.44 -10.58
N PHE A 31 6.29 26.01 -10.15
CA PHE A 31 7.36 25.36 -9.43
C PHE A 31 7.30 25.59 -7.91
N SER A 32 6.25 26.24 -7.40
CA SER A 32 6.10 26.49 -5.97
C SER A 32 5.93 25.17 -5.22
N MET A 33 6.90 24.80 -4.38
CA MET A 33 6.81 23.67 -3.46
C MET A 33 5.91 23.94 -2.23
N LYS A 34 5.16 25.05 -2.22
CA LYS A 34 4.23 25.37 -1.12
C LYS A 34 3.19 24.27 -0.88
N TRP A 35 2.77 23.53 -1.90
CA TRP A 35 1.86 22.37 -1.73
C TRP A 35 2.55 21.15 -1.10
N ALA A 36 3.87 21.03 -1.25
CA ALA A 36 4.64 19.90 -0.74
C ALA A 36 5.07 20.13 0.72
N VAL A 37 5.63 21.30 1.03
CA VAL A 37 6.22 21.62 2.35
C VAL A 37 5.32 22.56 3.17
N GLY A 38 4.58 23.47 2.53
CA GLY A 38 3.78 24.51 3.17
C GLY A 38 4.53 25.37 4.21
N GLU A 39 3.81 26.23 4.94
CA GLU A 39 4.42 27.11 5.95
C GLU A 39 4.83 26.36 7.23
N LYS A 40 4.10 25.29 7.55
CA LYS A 40 4.45 24.32 8.59
C LYS A 40 4.65 22.96 7.94
N TRP A 41 5.91 22.55 7.79
CA TRP A 41 6.34 21.26 7.22
C TRP A 41 5.69 20.01 7.83
N TRP A 42 5.20 20.09 9.07
CA TRP A 42 4.59 18.98 9.81
C TRP A 42 3.06 18.94 9.74
N HIS A 43 2.44 19.78 8.91
CA HIS A 43 0.98 19.82 8.79
C HIS A 43 0.46 18.74 7.83
N ARG A 44 -0.57 17.99 8.26
CA ARG A 44 -1.15 16.86 7.52
C ARG A 44 -1.75 17.20 6.15
N SER A 45 -2.01 18.48 5.89
CA SER A 45 -2.54 18.98 4.61
C SER A 45 -1.48 19.06 3.51
N ASN A 46 -0.20 18.97 3.87
CA ASN A 46 0.92 19.09 2.94
C ASN A 46 1.50 17.70 2.66
N TYR A 47 2.04 17.51 1.47
CA TYR A 47 2.58 16.22 1.04
C TYR A 47 3.61 15.65 2.03
N THR A 48 4.55 16.49 2.49
CA THR A 48 5.60 16.09 3.43
C THR A 48 5.04 15.64 4.78
N GLY A 49 4.04 16.36 5.31
CA GLY A 49 3.39 15.98 6.58
C GLY A 49 2.67 14.64 6.46
N ALA A 50 1.87 14.47 5.41
CA ALA A 50 1.17 13.21 5.15
C ALA A 50 2.14 12.03 4.94
N LEU A 51 3.25 12.25 4.24
CA LEU A 51 4.30 11.25 4.05
C LEU A 51 4.92 10.81 5.38
N ILE A 52 5.22 11.74 6.28
CA ILE A 52 5.80 11.42 7.60
C ILE A 52 4.81 10.60 8.43
N PHE A 53 3.53 10.97 8.47
CA PHE A 53 2.51 10.19 9.18
C PHE A 53 2.36 8.78 8.61
N ASN A 54 2.30 8.64 7.28
CA ASN A 54 2.23 7.34 6.63
C ASN A 54 3.50 6.52 6.91
N ALA A 55 4.69 7.10 6.79
CA ALA A 55 5.95 6.43 7.08
C ALA A 55 6.00 5.96 8.54
N ALA A 56 5.59 6.79 9.50
CA ALA A 56 5.50 6.41 10.91
C ALA A 56 4.48 5.27 11.13
N SER A 57 3.35 5.29 10.42
CA SER A 57 2.35 4.22 10.53
C SER A 57 2.86 2.86 10.01
N PHE A 58 3.69 2.85 8.97
CA PHE A 58 4.23 1.62 8.40
C PHE A 58 5.51 1.14 9.09
N ILE A 59 6.35 2.05 9.58
CA ILE A 59 7.63 1.70 10.20
C ILE A 59 7.47 1.04 11.58
N LEU A 60 6.43 1.43 12.34
CA LEU A 60 6.19 0.89 13.68
C LEU A 60 5.95 -0.64 13.66
N PRO A 61 4.99 -1.17 12.88
CA PRO A 61 4.80 -2.62 12.77
C PRO A 61 5.99 -3.34 12.12
N ALA A 62 6.65 -2.70 11.15
CA ALA A 62 7.82 -3.24 10.46
C ALA A 62 9.00 -3.49 11.42
N LEU A 63 9.33 -2.48 12.25
CA LEU A 63 10.39 -2.59 13.24
C LEU A 63 10.05 -3.63 14.29
N TYR A 64 8.82 -3.63 14.81
CA TYR A 64 8.37 -4.65 15.76
C TYR A 64 8.49 -6.06 15.15
N GLY A 65 7.94 -6.30 13.96
CA GLY A 65 8.02 -7.61 13.30
C GLY A 65 9.45 -8.09 13.04
N THR A 66 10.40 -7.16 12.90
CA THR A 66 11.82 -7.47 12.71
C THR A 66 12.54 -7.72 14.05
N LEU A 67 12.25 -6.93 15.09
CA LEU A 67 12.94 -6.93 16.39
C LEU A 67 12.44 -8.01 17.36
N VAL A 68 11.19 -8.45 17.24
CA VAL A 68 10.55 -9.45 18.12
C VAL A 68 11.31 -10.77 18.20
N LYS A 69 12.13 -11.09 17.18
CA LYS A 69 13.03 -12.24 17.19
C LYS A 69 14.10 -12.21 18.29
N ILE A 70 14.32 -11.08 18.96
CA ILE A 70 15.30 -10.95 20.04
C ILE A 70 14.80 -11.62 21.34
N TRP A 71 13.49 -11.64 21.59
CA TRP A 71 12.93 -12.07 22.89
C TRP A 71 11.84 -13.14 22.79
N VAL A 72 11.37 -13.49 21.59
CA VAL A 72 10.44 -14.61 21.40
C VAL A 72 11.20 -15.93 21.53
N ALA A 73 10.69 -16.82 22.39
CA ALA A 73 11.22 -18.16 22.60
C ALA A 73 11.27 -18.95 21.28
N ASN A 74 12.24 -19.86 21.16
CA ASN A 74 12.47 -20.66 19.96
C ASN A 74 11.34 -21.71 19.80
N ILE A 75 10.23 -21.33 19.17
CA ILE A 75 9.05 -22.18 19.00
C ILE A 75 9.30 -23.19 17.86
N ASN A 76 9.07 -24.47 18.13
CA ASN A 76 9.32 -25.57 17.20
C ASN A 76 8.36 -25.52 16.00
N SER A 77 8.90 -25.40 14.80
CA SER A 77 8.18 -25.18 13.53
C SER A 77 7.32 -26.37 13.05
N SER A 78 7.34 -27.51 13.74
CA SER A 78 6.61 -28.73 13.35
C SER A 78 5.13 -28.77 13.75
N LEU A 79 4.60 -27.72 14.39
CA LEU A 79 3.23 -27.68 14.94
C LEU A 79 2.29 -26.75 14.13
N VAL A 80 2.36 -26.82 12.80
CA VAL A 80 1.42 -26.11 11.91
C VAL A 80 0.25 -27.03 11.57
N ALA A 81 -0.73 -27.12 12.47
CA ALA A 81 -2.02 -27.72 12.16
C ALA A 81 -3.09 -27.19 13.12
N THR A 82 -3.85 -26.22 12.61
CA THR A 82 -5.19 -25.70 12.97
C THR A 82 -5.12 -24.17 12.95
N THR A 83 -5.97 -23.44 12.23
CA THR A 83 -7.39 -23.27 12.58
C THR A 83 -8.08 -22.40 11.50
N ASP A 84 -9.07 -22.94 10.79
CA ASP A 84 -9.86 -22.16 9.82
C ASP A 84 -10.54 -20.94 10.46
N VAL A 85 -10.86 -21.04 11.75
CA VAL A 85 -11.47 -19.97 12.56
C VAL A 85 -10.50 -18.79 12.75
N TYR A 86 -9.21 -19.04 13.03
CA TYR A 86 -8.24 -17.94 13.17
C TYR A 86 -8.07 -17.18 11.86
N THR A 87 -8.08 -17.90 10.73
CA THR A 87 -7.97 -17.29 9.40
C THR A 87 -9.18 -16.41 9.09
N ALA A 88 -10.41 -16.85 9.41
CA ALA A 88 -11.61 -16.06 9.17
C ALA A 88 -11.65 -14.75 9.99
N PHE A 89 -11.34 -14.82 11.29
CA PHE A 89 -11.30 -13.61 12.13
C PHE A 89 -10.14 -12.68 11.76
N SER A 90 -8.99 -13.24 11.34
CA SER A 90 -7.86 -12.45 10.86
C SER A 90 -8.19 -11.73 9.55
N ALA A 91 -8.90 -12.39 8.64
CA ALA A 91 -9.38 -11.78 7.40
C ALA A 91 -10.38 -10.65 7.69
N LEU A 92 -11.32 -10.85 8.62
CA LEU A 92 -12.27 -9.82 9.03
C LEU A 92 -11.55 -8.60 9.63
N SER A 93 -10.65 -8.83 10.60
CA SER A 93 -9.87 -7.76 11.22
C SER A 93 -9.06 -6.97 10.20
N SER A 94 -8.39 -7.68 9.28
CA SER A 94 -7.63 -7.07 8.19
C SER A 94 -8.52 -6.25 7.25
N ALA A 95 -9.71 -6.75 6.90
CA ALA A 95 -10.66 -6.03 6.06
C ALA A 95 -11.14 -4.73 6.72
N VAL A 96 -11.46 -4.77 8.02
CA VAL A 96 -11.84 -3.58 8.79
C VAL A 96 -10.68 -2.59 8.87
N GLU A 97 -9.48 -3.05 9.20
CA GLU A 97 -8.27 -2.23 9.29
C GLU A 97 -8.01 -1.51 7.95
N VAL A 98 -7.95 -2.25 6.83
CA VAL A 98 -7.73 -1.69 5.49
C VAL A 98 -8.83 -0.70 5.10
N ALA A 99 -10.10 -1.00 5.41
CA ALA A 99 -11.21 -0.09 5.13
C ALA A 99 -11.07 1.24 5.89
N VAL A 100 -10.75 1.18 7.20
CA VAL A 100 -10.53 2.38 8.03
C VAL A 100 -9.31 3.17 7.54
N LEU A 101 -8.20 2.49 7.23
CA LEU A 101 -6.98 3.12 6.72
C LEU A 101 -7.23 3.87 5.40
N ASN A 102 -7.93 3.25 4.45
CA ASN A 102 -8.22 3.88 3.16
C ASN A 102 -9.23 5.03 3.28
N ALA A 103 -10.28 4.86 4.09
CA ALA A 103 -11.28 5.90 4.31
C ALA A 103 -10.67 7.15 5.01
N THR A 104 -9.82 6.93 6.01
CA THR A 104 -9.18 8.01 6.78
C THR A 104 -8.14 8.77 5.96
N ARG A 105 -7.34 8.06 5.15
CA ARG A 105 -6.42 8.67 4.18
C ARG A 105 -7.16 9.50 3.14
N ALA A 106 -8.29 9.01 2.60
CA ALA A 106 -9.11 9.77 1.65
C ALA A 106 -9.70 11.07 2.24
N LEU A 107 -9.83 11.13 3.57
CA LEU A 107 -10.34 12.29 4.32
C LEU A 107 -9.23 13.17 4.92
N ASP A 108 -7.98 13.03 4.47
CA ASP A 108 -6.82 13.78 4.95
C ASP A 108 -6.54 13.62 6.45
N LYS A 109 -6.78 12.42 6.97
CA LYS A 109 -6.51 12.05 8.37
C LYS A 109 -5.49 10.92 8.48
N PRO A 110 -4.22 11.15 8.10
CA PRO A 110 -3.15 10.15 8.22
C PRO A 110 -2.76 9.88 9.68
N ASP A 111 -3.29 10.65 10.64
CA ASP A 111 -3.18 10.43 12.08
C ASP A 111 -3.90 9.16 12.56
N VAL A 112 -5.02 8.77 11.93
CA VAL A 112 -5.75 7.55 12.30
C VAL A 112 -4.94 6.29 12.00
N PRO A 113 -4.34 6.11 10.80
CA PRO A 113 -3.37 5.05 10.54
C PRO A 113 -2.25 4.94 11.55
N LEU A 114 -1.66 6.08 11.94
CA LEU A 114 -0.58 6.09 12.92
C LEU A 114 -1.06 5.59 14.28
N PHE A 115 -2.26 6.03 14.71
CA PHE A 115 -2.87 5.58 15.96
C PHE A 115 -3.14 4.06 15.95
N ILE A 116 -3.70 3.54 14.85
CA ILE A 116 -3.93 2.10 14.68
C ILE A 116 -2.62 1.32 14.84
N SER A 117 -1.57 1.70 14.11
CA SER A 117 -0.26 1.04 14.20
C SER A 117 0.36 1.15 15.58
N PHE A 118 0.22 2.30 16.24
CA PHE A 118 0.72 2.49 17.60
C PHE A 118 0.03 1.55 18.59
N VAL A 119 -1.30 1.53 18.62
CA VAL A 119 -2.09 0.63 19.48
C VAL A 119 -1.72 -0.83 19.21
N LYS A 120 -1.67 -1.21 17.93
CA LYS A 120 -1.32 -2.55 17.48
C LYS A 120 0.03 -2.99 18.04
N VAL A 121 1.07 -2.17 17.88
CA VAL A 121 2.43 -2.50 18.34
C VAL A 121 2.51 -2.49 19.87
N THR A 122 1.90 -1.53 20.55
CA THR A 122 1.91 -1.48 22.02
C THR A 122 1.23 -2.71 22.64
N VAL A 123 0.04 -3.08 22.16
CA VAL A 123 -0.68 -4.24 22.68
C VAL A 123 0.08 -5.53 22.37
N ASN A 124 0.64 -5.65 21.16
CA ASN A 124 1.49 -6.78 20.77
C ASN A 124 2.70 -6.92 21.70
N ILE A 125 3.44 -5.84 21.96
CA ILE A 125 4.58 -5.86 22.88
C ILE A 125 4.15 -6.32 24.27
N VAL A 126 3.08 -5.75 24.82
CA VAL A 126 2.60 -6.10 26.16
C VAL A 126 2.22 -7.58 26.24
N LEU A 127 1.46 -8.10 25.27
CA LEU A 127 1.03 -9.51 25.27
C LEU A 127 2.19 -10.48 25.05
N ASP A 128 3.13 -10.16 24.17
CA ASP A 128 4.33 -10.96 23.96
C ASP A 128 5.18 -11.04 25.24
N PHE A 129 5.37 -9.92 25.94
CA PHE A 129 6.12 -9.91 27.20
C PHE A 129 5.42 -10.68 28.31
N LEU A 130 4.09 -10.64 28.38
CA LEU A 130 3.32 -11.32 29.41
C LEU A 130 3.21 -12.83 29.18
N ILE A 131 3.12 -13.28 27.93
CA ILE A 131 2.72 -14.65 27.59
C ILE A 131 3.83 -15.47 26.93
N ILE A 132 4.65 -14.86 26.07
CA ILE A 132 5.62 -15.58 25.21
C ILE A 132 7.07 -15.42 25.68
N SER A 133 7.41 -14.25 26.26
CA SER A 133 8.77 -13.91 26.65
C SER A 133 9.39 -14.95 27.58
N THR A 134 10.71 -15.12 27.51
CA THR A 134 11.51 -15.94 28.43
C THR A 134 11.34 -15.55 29.90
N PHE A 135 10.78 -14.36 30.17
CA PHE A 135 10.51 -13.81 31.50
C PHE A 135 9.01 -13.81 31.87
N HIS A 136 8.17 -14.58 31.17
CA HIS A 136 6.71 -14.57 31.39
C HIS A 136 6.31 -14.97 32.82
N VAL A 137 5.19 -14.43 33.29
CA VAL A 137 4.64 -14.73 34.63
C VAL A 137 3.78 -15.98 34.54
N GLY A 138 4.40 -17.16 34.64
CA GLY A 138 3.70 -18.45 34.60
C GLY A 138 4.65 -19.62 34.31
N SER A 139 4.19 -20.86 34.49
CA SER A 139 4.96 -22.08 34.18
C SER A 139 4.41 -22.82 32.95
N TRP A 140 3.87 -22.08 31.97
CA TRP A 140 3.24 -22.64 30.78
C TRP A 140 4.23 -22.60 29.62
N THR A 141 4.28 -23.67 28.82
CA THR A 141 5.09 -23.67 27.59
C THR A 141 4.36 -22.93 26.48
N PRO A 142 4.92 -21.85 25.92
CA PRO A 142 4.27 -21.10 24.84
C PRO A 142 4.08 -21.98 23.61
N ASP A 143 2.87 -21.94 23.03
CA ASP A 143 2.46 -22.70 21.84
C ASP A 143 2.24 -21.77 20.62
N ILE A 144 2.35 -22.32 19.41
CA ILE A 144 2.11 -21.59 18.15
C ILE A 144 0.69 -21.01 18.11
N ASN A 145 -0.30 -21.76 18.58
CA ASN A 145 -1.68 -21.30 18.61
C ASN A 145 -1.88 -20.10 19.53
N MET A 146 -1.10 -20.02 20.61
CA MET A 146 -1.11 -18.87 21.51
C MET A 146 -0.55 -17.63 20.82
N GLN A 147 0.55 -17.78 20.06
CA GLN A 147 1.12 -16.68 19.27
C GLN A 147 0.15 -16.19 18.18
N ALA A 148 -0.51 -17.12 17.48
CA ALA A 148 -1.54 -16.79 16.50
C ALA A 148 -2.73 -16.06 17.15
N GLY A 149 -3.17 -16.51 18.33
CA GLY A 149 -4.26 -15.89 19.10
C GLY A 149 -3.92 -14.48 19.60
N ILE A 150 -2.70 -14.26 20.08
CA ILE A 150 -2.21 -12.93 20.49
C ILE A 150 -2.22 -11.99 19.29
N ARG A 151 -1.64 -12.42 18.16
CA ARG A 151 -1.59 -11.61 16.94
C ARG A 151 -3.00 -11.23 16.47
N LEU A 152 -3.92 -12.18 16.43
CA LEU A 152 -5.32 -11.93 16.07
C LEU A 152 -5.97 -10.92 17.02
N THR A 153 -5.74 -11.05 18.33
CA THR A 153 -6.30 -10.15 19.35
C THR A 153 -5.80 -8.73 19.15
N CYS A 154 -4.50 -8.56 18.89
CA CYS A 154 -3.90 -7.26 18.61
C CYS A 154 -4.43 -6.65 17.31
N ASP A 155 -4.53 -7.43 16.24
CA ASP A 155 -5.09 -7.00 14.96
C ASP A 155 -6.55 -6.52 15.16
N MET A 156 -7.35 -7.27 15.91
CA MET A 156 -8.76 -6.94 16.17
C MET A 156 -8.91 -5.68 17.03
N ILE A 157 -8.13 -5.55 18.11
CA ILE A 157 -8.14 -4.36 18.98
C ILE A 157 -7.71 -3.12 18.19
N ALA A 158 -6.67 -3.22 17.36
CA ALA A 158 -6.21 -2.13 16.52
C ALA A 158 -7.29 -1.72 15.50
N ALA A 159 -7.92 -2.68 14.82
CA ALA A 159 -8.98 -2.41 13.86
C ALA A 159 -10.21 -1.74 14.52
N ILE A 160 -10.68 -2.24 15.67
CA ILE A 160 -11.83 -1.69 16.39
C ILE A 160 -11.52 -0.31 16.95
N SER A 161 -10.36 -0.12 17.59
CA SER A 161 -9.96 1.20 18.13
C SER A 161 -9.82 2.25 17.01
N GLY A 162 -9.26 1.86 15.86
CA GLY A 162 -9.23 2.67 14.65
C GLY A 162 -10.61 3.06 14.15
N LEU A 163 -11.55 2.11 14.10
CA LEU A 163 -12.92 2.35 13.69
C LEU A 163 -13.64 3.31 14.65
N VAL A 164 -13.51 3.12 15.97
CA VAL A 164 -14.09 4.01 16.98
C VAL A 164 -13.52 5.43 16.84
N TYR A 165 -12.19 5.55 16.70
CA TYR A 165 -11.55 6.85 16.51
C TYR A 165 -12.01 7.54 15.22
N PHE A 166 -12.15 6.77 14.14
CA PHE A 166 -12.68 7.25 12.87
C PHE A 166 -14.12 7.77 13.00
N LEU A 167 -15.02 6.95 13.56
CA LEU A 167 -16.43 7.31 13.76
C LEU A 167 -16.57 8.54 14.65
N PHE A 168 -15.82 8.61 15.74
CA PHE A 168 -15.81 9.79 16.62
C PHE A 168 -15.37 11.05 15.84
N THR A 169 -14.29 10.95 15.07
CA THR A 169 -13.73 12.12 14.36
C THR A 169 -14.59 12.53 13.15
N VAL A 170 -15.42 11.65 12.59
CA VAL A 170 -16.32 11.97 11.47
C VAL A 170 -17.68 12.44 11.97
N SER A 171 -18.28 11.72 12.92
CA SER A 171 -19.60 12.02 13.47
C SER A 171 -19.63 13.33 14.24
N PHE A 172 -18.61 13.61 15.07
CA PHE A 172 -18.64 14.77 15.97
C PHE A 172 -18.16 16.07 15.32
N LYS A 173 -17.28 16.00 14.31
CA LYS A 173 -16.69 17.19 13.67
C LYS A 173 -17.29 17.55 12.32
N ARG A 174 -17.99 16.64 11.64
CA ARG A 174 -18.37 16.84 10.23
C ARG A 174 -19.87 16.70 9.94
N ASN A 175 -20.71 16.45 10.95
CA ASN A 175 -22.16 16.17 10.80
C ASN A 175 -22.41 15.29 9.57
N ALA A 176 -21.76 14.13 9.53
CA ALA A 176 -21.81 13.26 8.37
C ALA A 176 -23.19 12.60 8.22
N ASP A 177 -23.69 12.56 6.99
CA ASP A 177 -24.91 11.83 6.64
C ASP A 177 -24.74 10.33 6.93
N ALA A 178 -25.85 9.68 7.27
CA ALA A 178 -25.88 8.25 7.52
C ALA A 178 -25.38 7.45 6.30
N PRO A 179 -24.72 6.30 6.50
CA PRO A 179 -24.27 5.46 5.41
C PRO A 179 -25.46 5.02 4.54
N THR A 180 -25.38 5.29 3.23
CA THR A 180 -26.44 4.95 2.28
C THR A 180 -26.03 3.77 1.42
N MET A 181 -27.00 2.91 1.07
CA MET A 181 -26.78 1.79 0.13
C MET A 181 -26.32 2.28 -1.25
N ARG A 182 -26.77 3.46 -1.67
CA ARG A 182 -26.30 4.09 -2.92
C ARG A 182 -24.82 4.43 -2.84
N GLY A 183 -24.35 5.02 -1.74
CA GLY A 183 -22.93 5.30 -1.52
C GLY A 183 -22.08 4.02 -1.51
N PHE A 184 -22.59 2.94 -0.92
CA PHE A 184 -21.93 1.63 -0.97
C PHE A 184 -21.78 1.11 -2.40
N LEU A 185 -22.85 1.12 -3.21
CA LEU A 185 -22.80 0.65 -4.60
C LEU A 185 -21.82 1.47 -5.46
N VAL A 186 -21.74 2.78 -5.24
CA VAL A 186 -20.78 3.66 -5.92
C VAL A 186 -19.33 3.27 -5.60
N LEU A 187 -19.03 2.84 -4.36
CA LEU A 187 -17.70 2.38 -3.96
C LEU A 187 -17.43 0.92 -4.32
N LEU A 188 -18.47 0.10 -4.42
CA LEU A 188 -18.37 -1.32 -4.75
C LEU A 188 -17.80 -1.52 -6.15
N GLN A 189 -18.19 -0.71 -7.14
CA GLN A 189 -17.68 -0.83 -8.50
C GLN A 189 -16.15 -0.67 -8.58
N PRO A 190 -15.52 0.45 -8.16
CA PRO A 190 -14.08 0.59 -8.18
C PRO A 190 -13.37 -0.40 -7.22
N GLY A 191 -13.98 -0.74 -6.08
CA GLY A 191 -13.43 -1.72 -5.14
C GLY A 191 -13.40 -3.15 -5.67
N SER A 192 -14.40 -3.56 -6.45
CA SER A 192 -14.43 -4.89 -7.08
C SER A 192 -13.31 -5.08 -8.10
N ILE A 193 -12.95 -4.00 -8.81
CA ILE A 193 -11.89 -4.00 -9.81
C ILE A 193 -10.52 -4.25 -9.14
N THR A 194 -10.22 -3.56 -8.05
CA THR A 194 -8.97 -3.76 -7.30
C THR A 194 -8.96 -5.09 -6.55
N PHE A 195 -10.12 -5.57 -6.10
CA PHE A 195 -10.25 -6.89 -5.50
C PHE A 195 -9.92 -8.01 -6.51
N ILE A 196 -10.48 -7.95 -7.72
CA ILE A 196 -10.21 -8.94 -8.79
C ILE A 196 -8.73 -8.91 -9.18
N GLU A 197 -8.17 -7.70 -9.36
CA GLU A 197 -6.74 -7.52 -9.64
C GLU A 197 -5.86 -8.21 -8.60
N SER A 198 -6.11 -7.92 -7.32
CA SER A 198 -5.37 -8.49 -6.20
C SER A 198 -5.55 -10.01 -6.11
N ALA A 199 -6.77 -10.52 -6.34
CA ALA A 199 -7.05 -11.95 -6.32
C ALA A 199 -6.26 -12.71 -7.40
N VAL A 200 -6.26 -12.21 -8.65
CA VAL A 200 -5.51 -12.83 -9.76
C VAL A 200 -4.01 -12.78 -9.50
N ARG A 201 -3.49 -11.59 -9.15
CA ARG A 201 -2.05 -11.41 -8.88
C ARG A 201 -1.57 -12.32 -7.75
N ASN A 202 -2.31 -12.36 -6.63
CA ASN A 202 -1.93 -13.18 -5.48
C ASN A 202 -2.06 -14.68 -5.78
N ALA A 203 -3.07 -15.11 -6.54
CA ALA A 203 -3.21 -16.52 -6.92
C ALA A 203 -2.04 -17.00 -7.78
N LEU A 204 -1.63 -16.21 -8.79
CA LEU A 204 -0.48 -16.54 -9.64
C LEU A 204 0.85 -16.48 -8.86
N TYR A 205 1.00 -15.48 -7.98
CA TYR A 205 2.18 -15.37 -7.14
C TYR A 205 2.31 -16.56 -6.17
N LEU A 206 1.22 -16.96 -5.50
CA LEU A 206 1.23 -18.11 -4.60
C LEU A 206 1.52 -19.41 -5.35
N TRP A 207 0.97 -19.56 -6.55
CA TRP A 207 1.28 -20.71 -7.41
C TRP A 207 2.78 -20.78 -7.71
N LEU A 208 3.39 -19.65 -8.09
CA LEU A 208 4.81 -19.58 -8.37
C LEU A 208 5.67 -19.86 -7.13
N VAL A 209 5.34 -19.24 -5.99
CA VAL A 209 6.07 -19.41 -4.73
C VAL A 209 5.96 -20.83 -4.20
N ALA A 210 4.83 -21.51 -4.39
CA ALA A 210 4.66 -22.90 -3.97
C ALA A 210 5.70 -23.83 -4.63
N GLY A 211 5.95 -23.67 -5.94
CA GLY A 211 6.99 -24.44 -6.65
C GLY A 211 8.41 -24.10 -6.19
N VAL A 212 8.63 -22.87 -5.73
CA VAL A 212 9.93 -22.40 -5.23
C VAL A 212 10.23 -22.94 -3.84
N VAL A 213 9.24 -22.90 -2.94
CA VAL A 213 9.36 -23.38 -1.56
C VAL A 213 9.52 -24.90 -1.50
N SER A 214 9.03 -25.64 -2.50
CA SER A 214 9.23 -27.09 -2.58
C SER A 214 10.64 -27.54 -2.95
N MET A 215 11.55 -26.63 -3.35
CA MET A 215 12.91 -27.00 -3.79
C MET A 215 13.81 -27.48 -2.63
N SER A 216 13.86 -26.74 -1.52
CA SER A 216 14.59 -27.15 -0.31
C SER A 216 14.15 -26.36 0.93
N ALA A 217 14.37 -26.92 2.12
CA ALA A 217 14.08 -26.23 3.39
C ALA A 217 14.94 -24.95 3.58
N ASP A 218 16.20 -24.99 3.15
CA ASP A 218 17.09 -23.82 3.18
C ASP A 218 16.61 -22.71 2.24
N TYR A 219 16.11 -23.09 1.06
CA TYR A 219 15.57 -22.14 0.09
C TYR A 219 14.26 -21.50 0.58
N ALA A 220 13.36 -22.31 1.14
CA ALA A 220 12.12 -21.83 1.76
C ALA A 220 12.40 -20.80 2.86
N THR A 221 13.38 -21.11 3.71
CA THR A 221 13.82 -20.21 4.80
C THR A 221 14.46 -18.93 4.24
N ALA A 222 15.32 -19.05 3.23
CA ALA A 222 15.95 -17.91 2.57
C ALA A 222 14.91 -16.99 1.90
N TRP A 223 13.91 -17.54 1.22
CA TRP A 223 12.82 -16.77 0.63
C TRP A 223 12.02 -15.99 1.68
N GLY A 224 11.72 -16.62 2.82
CA GLY A 224 11.06 -15.96 3.94
C GLY A 224 11.89 -14.82 4.54
N VAL A 225 13.20 -15.04 4.71
CA VAL A 225 14.14 -14.01 5.20
C VAL A 225 14.25 -12.86 4.20
N PHE A 226 14.46 -13.15 2.92
CA PHE A 226 14.49 -12.15 1.85
C PHE A 226 13.20 -11.32 1.83
N SER A 227 12.04 -11.98 1.87
CA SER A 227 10.73 -11.33 1.92
C SER A 227 10.57 -10.44 3.16
N THR A 228 11.08 -10.88 4.31
CA THR A 228 11.06 -10.08 5.56
C THR A 228 11.92 -8.83 5.42
N ILE A 229 13.12 -8.95 4.87
CA ILE A 229 14.02 -7.80 4.64
C ILE A 229 13.38 -6.81 3.65
N ARG A 230 12.94 -7.32 2.49
CA ARG A 230 12.44 -6.49 1.39
C ARG A 230 11.07 -5.89 1.70
N TRP A 231 10.06 -6.72 1.94
CA TRP A 231 8.68 -6.26 2.17
C TRP A 231 8.41 -5.79 3.59
N GLY A 232 9.14 -6.33 4.57
CA GLY A 232 8.95 -5.98 5.97
C GLY A 232 9.63 -4.67 6.37
N LEU A 233 10.82 -4.37 5.85
CA LEU A 233 11.58 -3.19 6.25
C LEU A 233 11.83 -2.21 5.09
N ILE A 234 12.39 -2.69 3.99
CA ILE A 234 12.93 -1.81 2.94
C ILE A 234 11.82 -1.17 2.09
N MET A 235 10.70 -1.87 1.86
CA MET A 235 9.56 -1.33 1.10
C MET A 235 8.70 -0.33 1.88
N VAL A 236 8.92 -0.14 3.17
CA VAL A 236 8.12 0.77 4.02
C VAL A 236 8.07 2.20 3.46
N PRO A 237 9.18 2.83 3.03
CA PRO A 237 9.15 4.16 2.44
C PRO A 237 8.38 4.20 1.12
N VAL A 238 8.49 3.16 0.29
CA VAL A 238 7.77 3.04 -0.99
C VAL A 238 6.27 2.98 -0.77
N GLN A 239 5.82 2.15 0.18
CA GLN A 239 4.41 2.02 0.55
C GLN A 239 3.85 3.32 1.16
N ALA A 240 4.64 3.97 2.03
CA ALA A 240 4.27 5.26 2.60
C ALA A 240 4.12 6.35 1.53
N ALA A 241 5.04 6.37 0.56
CA ALA A 241 5.04 7.32 -0.55
C ALA A 241 3.89 7.03 -1.53
N GLU A 242 3.58 5.76 -1.80
CA GLU A 242 2.43 5.36 -2.62
C GLU A 242 1.11 5.78 -1.97
N ALA A 243 0.91 5.45 -0.70
CA ALA A 243 -0.31 5.80 0.04
C ALA A 243 -0.53 7.31 0.08
N THR A 244 0.55 8.09 0.19
CA THR A 244 0.49 9.57 0.15
C THR A 244 0.18 10.06 -1.27
N THR A 245 0.88 9.54 -2.27
CA THR A 245 0.68 9.89 -3.68
C THR A 245 -0.76 9.67 -4.11
N LEU A 246 -1.34 8.52 -3.78
CA LEU A 246 -2.69 8.15 -4.16
C LEU A 246 -3.73 9.16 -3.70
N VAL A 247 -3.59 9.67 -2.47
CA VAL A 247 -4.49 10.68 -1.90
C VAL A 247 -4.37 12.00 -2.67
N PHE A 248 -3.15 12.52 -2.83
CA PHE A 248 -2.93 13.82 -3.48
C PHE A 248 -3.31 13.80 -4.97
N VAL A 249 -3.00 12.72 -5.68
CA VAL A 249 -3.43 12.53 -7.07
C VAL A 249 -4.95 12.44 -7.15
N GLY A 250 -5.57 11.70 -6.22
CA GLY A 250 -7.03 11.58 -6.09
C GLY A 250 -7.72 12.93 -5.90
N HIS A 251 -7.22 13.78 -4.99
CA HIS A 251 -7.77 15.13 -4.79
C HIS A 251 -7.57 16.04 -5.99
N ALA A 252 -6.39 16.02 -6.60
CA ALA A 252 -6.11 16.81 -7.80
C ALA A 252 -7.05 16.42 -8.96
N TRP A 253 -7.27 15.11 -9.14
CA TRP A 253 -8.21 14.58 -10.13
C TRP A 253 -9.66 14.93 -9.81
N GLY A 254 -10.06 14.84 -8.54
CA GLY A 254 -11.41 15.22 -8.07
C GLY A 254 -11.72 16.69 -8.32
N HIS A 255 -10.79 17.59 -7.96
CA HIS A 255 -10.92 19.02 -8.22
C HIS A 255 -11.00 19.31 -9.73
N LEU A 256 -10.23 18.58 -10.55
CA LEU A 256 -10.26 18.75 -12.00
C LEU A 256 -11.61 18.35 -12.61
N LYS A 257 -12.25 17.28 -12.11
CA LYS A 257 -13.58 16.86 -12.57
C LYS A 257 -14.66 17.92 -12.31
N GLN A 258 -14.52 18.70 -11.24
CA GLN A 258 -15.49 19.74 -10.87
C GLN A 258 -15.36 21.02 -11.71
N ARG A 259 -14.18 21.34 -12.25
CA ARG A 259 -13.93 22.58 -13.03
C ARG A 259 -14.61 22.55 -14.39
N THR A 260 -15.52 23.44 -14.74
CA THR A 260 -16.21 23.43 -16.06
C THR A 260 -15.44 24.10 -17.21
N ASP A 261 -14.22 24.57 -16.96
CA ASP A 261 -13.47 25.44 -17.89
C ASP A 261 -12.86 24.70 -19.10
N TYR A 262 -12.71 25.41 -20.22
CA TYR A 262 -11.99 24.92 -21.42
C TYR A 262 -10.54 24.52 -21.13
N GLN A 263 -9.91 25.12 -20.11
CA GLN A 263 -8.52 24.84 -19.72
C GLN A 263 -8.37 23.55 -18.87
N ARG A 264 -9.49 22.83 -18.63
CA ARG A 264 -9.52 21.53 -17.92
C ARG A 264 -8.52 20.53 -18.51
N TRP A 265 -8.42 20.44 -19.84
CA TRP A 265 -7.56 19.47 -20.54
C TRP A 265 -6.29 20.12 -21.08
N SER A 266 -5.55 20.81 -20.21
CA SER A 266 -4.28 21.45 -20.55
C SER A 266 -3.07 20.66 -20.00
N TRP A 267 -1.89 20.89 -20.58
CA TRP A 267 -0.61 20.41 -20.05
C TRP A 267 -0.39 20.81 -18.59
N LEU A 268 -0.91 21.98 -18.21
CA LEU A 268 -0.85 22.46 -16.84
C LEU A 268 -1.66 21.57 -15.89
N SER A 269 -2.89 21.24 -16.27
CA SER A 269 -3.75 20.35 -15.50
C SER A 269 -3.16 18.95 -15.39
N LEU A 270 -2.55 18.45 -16.47
CA LEU A 270 -1.84 17.17 -16.47
C LEU A 270 -0.72 17.18 -15.43
N TYR A 271 0.15 18.20 -15.47
CA TYR A 271 1.25 18.35 -14.52
C TYR A 271 0.75 18.46 -13.07
N VAL A 272 -0.34 19.18 -12.81
CA VAL A 272 -0.91 19.30 -11.46
C VAL A 272 -1.39 17.95 -10.90
N VAL A 273 -1.92 17.07 -11.76
CA VAL A 273 -2.37 15.73 -11.37
C VAL A 273 -1.18 14.78 -11.19
N THR A 274 -0.16 14.84 -12.04
CA THR A 274 0.97 13.89 -12.02
C THR A 274 2.13 14.30 -11.11
N ARG A 275 2.27 15.59 -10.76
CA ARG A 275 3.37 16.08 -9.90
C ARG A 275 3.54 15.35 -8.56
N PRO A 276 2.49 14.89 -7.83
CA PRO A 276 2.71 14.15 -6.58
C PRO A 276 3.41 12.82 -6.82
N ALA A 277 3.03 12.10 -7.90
CA ALA A 277 3.67 10.85 -8.29
C ALA A 277 5.13 11.07 -8.72
N LEU A 278 5.41 12.13 -9.49
CA LEU A 278 6.80 12.47 -9.88
C LEU A 278 7.68 12.82 -8.67
N LEU A 279 7.15 13.58 -7.71
CA LEU A 279 7.83 13.87 -6.46
C LEU A 279 8.07 12.58 -5.66
N SER A 280 7.09 11.69 -5.60
CA SER A 280 7.19 10.40 -4.94
C SER A 280 8.29 9.52 -5.54
N VAL A 281 8.35 9.44 -6.88
CA VAL A 281 9.43 8.74 -7.60
C VAL A 281 10.80 9.30 -7.19
N ALA A 282 10.97 10.62 -7.15
CA ALA A 282 12.25 11.23 -6.76
C ALA A 282 12.64 10.89 -5.31
N ILE A 283 11.69 10.94 -4.38
CA ILE A 283 11.92 10.59 -2.96
C ILE A 283 12.31 9.13 -2.83
N VAL A 284 11.54 8.24 -3.46
CA VAL A 284 11.77 6.79 -3.43
C VAL A 284 13.13 6.44 -4.01
N LEU A 285 13.52 7.01 -5.16
CA LEU A 285 14.84 6.78 -5.74
C LEU A 285 15.98 7.25 -4.84
N THR A 286 15.80 8.39 -4.15
CA THR A 286 16.80 8.91 -3.20
C THR A 286 17.00 7.99 -2.00
N ILE A 287 16.00 7.17 -1.64
CA ILE A 287 16.07 6.23 -0.51
C ILE A 287 16.54 4.84 -0.99
N GLU A 288 15.93 4.32 -2.06
CA GLU A 288 16.17 2.96 -2.57
C GLU A 288 17.57 2.79 -3.17
N ILE A 289 18.08 3.77 -3.93
CA ILE A 289 19.39 3.65 -4.57
C ILE A 289 20.51 3.51 -3.53
N PRO A 290 20.62 4.38 -2.50
CA PRO A 290 21.61 4.20 -1.43
C PRO A 290 21.42 2.91 -0.64
N LEU A 291 20.17 2.51 -0.35
CA LEU A 291 19.89 1.27 0.38
C LEU A 291 20.35 0.04 -0.41
N LEU A 292 20.06 -0.03 -1.70
CA LEU A 292 20.52 -1.10 -2.59
C LEU A 292 22.05 -1.20 -2.55
N ILE A 293 22.75 -0.08 -2.74
CA ILE A 293 24.22 -0.03 -2.74
C ILE A 293 24.77 -0.50 -1.39
N PHE A 294 24.25 0.04 -0.29
CA PHE A 294 24.71 -0.31 1.05
C PHE A 294 24.48 -1.78 1.38
N MET A 295 23.27 -2.30 1.11
CA MET A 295 22.92 -3.69 1.36
C MET A 295 23.68 -4.66 0.47
N SER A 296 23.91 -4.30 -0.80
CA SER A 296 24.66 -5.13 -1.74
C SER A 296 26.16 -5.20 -1.43
N LEU A 297 26.75 -4.15 -0.85
CA LEU A 297 28.19 -4.09 -0.57
C LEU A 297 28.56 -4.59 0.83
N TYR A 298 27.73 -4.34 1.84
CA TYR A 298 28.12 -4.53 3.24
C TYR A 298 27.09 -5.28 4.11
N GLY A 299 25.79 -5.15 3.80
CA GLY A 299 24.73 -5.42 4.78
C GLY A 299 23.99 -6.74 4.65
N CYS A 300 23.80 -7.26 3.44
CA CYS A 300 22.78 -8.29 3.21
C CYS A 300 23.09 -9.63 3.89
N GLU A 301 24.29 -10.19 3.73
CA GLU A 301 24.66 -11.48 4.33
C GLU A 301 24.59 -11.42 5.86
N SER A 302 25.21 -10.41 6.47
CA SER A 302 25.22 -10.23 7.93
C SER A 302 23.81 -10.06 8.49
N PHE A 303 22.95 -9.30 7.81
CA PHE A 303 21.57 -9.10 8.25
C PHE A 303 20.71 -10.34 8.06
N ALA A 304 20.89 -11.08 6.96
CA ALA A 304 20.23 -12.36 6.73
C ALA A 304 20.70 -13.43 7.73
N PHE A 305 21.98 -13.43 8.11
CA PHE A 305 22.51 -14.30 9.14
C PHE A 305 21.90 -13.97 10.52
N TRP A 306 21.78 -12.69 10.86
CA TRP A 306 21.10 -12.26 12.09
C TRP A 306 19.63 -12.73 12.13
N LEU A 307 18.92 -12.71 11.00
CA LEU A 307 17.51 -13.12 10.92
C LEU A 307 17.28 -14.65 10.89
N SER A 308 18.23 -15.41 10.35
CA SER A 308 18.07 -16.85 10.09
C SER A 308 18.89 -17.75 11.01
N ASN A 309 19.94 -17.21 11.65
CA ASN A 309 20.95 -17.95 12.41
C ASN A 309 21.60 -19.11 11.61
N SER A 310 21.60 -19.02 10.28
CA SER A 310 22.10 -20.06 9.37
C SER A 310 22.97 -19.45 8.26
N ARG A 311 24.24 -19.87 8.19
CA ARG A 311 25.20 -19.39 7.17
C ARG A 311 24.79 -19.80 5.74
N PRO A 312 24.36 -21.05 5.46
CA PRO A 312 23.85 -21.41 4.14
C PRO A 312 22.69 -20.52 3.68
N VAL A 313 21.71 -20.28 4.57
CA VAL A 313 20.54 -19.43 4.29
C VAL A 313 20.97 -17.99 4.01
N ALA A 314 21.85 -17.42 4.83
CA ALA A 314 22.35 -16.06 4.66
C ALA A 314 23.01 -15.84 3.29
N LYS A 315 23.81 -16.82 2.82
CA LYS A 315 24.48 -16.76 1.52
C LYS A 315 23.51 -16.89 0.34
N ILE A 316 22.46 -17.69 0.47
CA ILE A 316 21.36 -17.76 -0.50
C ILE A 316 20.65 -16.41 -0.59
N VAL A 317 20.36 -15.78 0.54
CA VAL A 317 19.71 -14.44 0.58
C VAL A 317 20.60 -13.37 -0.03
N GLU A 318 21.91 -13.38 0.24
CA GLU A 318 22.86 -12.46 -0.39
C GLU A 318 22.83 -12.59 -1.92
N ASN A 319 22.78 -13.82 -2.43
CA ASN A 319 22.69 -14.08 -3.87
C ASN A 319 21.33 -13.61 -4.45
N MET A 320 20.22 -13.85 -3.75
CA MET A 320 18.89 -13.30 -4.12
C MET A 320 18.94 -11.78 -4.21
N TRP A 321 19.57 -11.13 -3.23
CA TRP A 321 19.69 -9.68 -3.18
C TRP A 321 20.44 -9.13 -4.39
N ARG A 322 21.64 -9.65 -4.67
CA ARG A 322 22.47 -9.18 -5.79
C ARG A 322 21.81 -9.39 -7.16
N THR A 323 20.97 -10.42 -7.29
CA THR A 323 20.34 -10.77 -8.58
C THR A 323 18.99 -10.08 -8.81
N ILE A 324 18.19 -9.88 -7.77
CA ILE A 324 16.80 -9.42 -7.88
C ILE A 324 16.60 -7.99 -7.36
N ASP A 325 17.38 -7.53 -6.38
CA ASP A 325 17.05 -6.30 -5.63
C ASP A 325 17.06 -5.04 -6.52
N TRP A 326 17.93 -4.98 -7.52
CA TRP A 326 17.97 -3.86 -8.47
C TRP A 326 16.66 -3.72 -9.27
N CYS A 327 15.96 -4.82 -9.56
CA CYS A 327 14.65 -4.80 -10.23
C CYS A 327 13.59 -4.10 -9.37
N TYR A 328 13.76 -4.09 -8.04
CA TYR A 328 12.82 -3.43 -7.17
C TYR A 328 12.90 -1.90 -7.22
N ILE A 329 13.99 -1.30 -7.73
CA ILE A 329 14.01 0.13 -8.05
C ILE A 329 12.94 0.41 -9.11
N LEU A 330 12.88 -0.42 -10.15
CA LEU A 330 11.89 -0.29 -11.23
C LEU A 330 10.47 -0.53 -10.70
N TYR A 331 10.30 -1.53 -9.82
CA TYR A 331 9.04 -1.75 -9.13
C TYR A 331 8.61 -0.54 -8.28
N ALA A 332 9.55 0.08 -7.58
CA ALA A 332 9.25 1.22 -6.73
C ALA A 332 8.78 2.41 -7.58
N ILE A 333 9.43 2.67 -8.72
CA ILE A 333 8.97 3.66 -9.71
C ILE A 333 7.59 3.29 -10.25
N SER A 334 7.41 2.03 -10.68
CA SER A 334 6.16 1.60 -11.30
C SER A 334 4.97 1.71 -10.34
N THR A 335 5.20 1.44 -9.05
CA THR A 335 4.18 1.58 -7.99
C THR A 335 3.74 3.04 -7.83
N GLN A 336 4.68 3.98 -7.82
CA GLN A 336 4.33 5.42 -7.72
C GLN A 336 3.58 5.93 -8.95
N LEU A 337 3.94 5.42 -10.14
CA LEU A 337 3.25 5.77 -11.39
C LEU A 337 1.86 5.13 -11.47
N ALA A 338 1.72 3.87 -11.07
CA ALA A 338 0.44 3.17 -11.03
C ALA A 338 -0.59 3.84 -10.11
N ALA A 339 -0.15 4.59 -9.08
CA ALA A 339 -1.03 5.43 -8.27
C ALA A 339 -1.82 6.46 -9.11
N ILE A 340 -1.29 6.91 -10.26
CA ILE A 340 -2.00 7.78 -11.20
C ILE A 340 -3.21 7.07 -11.80
N LEU A 341 -3.03 5.86 -12.31
CA LEU A 341 -4.13 5.07 -12.88
C LEU A 341 -5.12 4.66 -11.78
N LEU A 342 -4.62 4.23 -10.62
CA LEU A 342 -5.46 3.79 -9.52
C LEU A 342 -6.37 4.92 -9.01
N ALA A 343 -5.85 6.13 -8.86
CA ALA A 343 -6.64 7.30 -8.45
C ALA A 343 -7.59 7.81 -9.54
N THR A 344 -7.25 7.65 -10.82
CA THR A 344 -7.99 8.31 -11.92
C THR A 344 -8.97 7.38 -12.64
N ARG A 345 -8.54 6.15 -12.95
CA ARG A 345 -9.24 5.12 -13.75
C ARG A 345 -8.84 3.70 -13.31
N THR A 346 -9.55 3.17 -12.31
CA THR A 346 -9.33 1.81 -11.80
C THR A 346 -9.43 0.71 -12.87
N SER A 347 -10.29 0.87 -13.88
CA SER A 347 -10.39 -0.12 -14.97
C SER A 347 -9.14 -0.24 -15.83
N TRP A 348 -8.41 0.87 -16.02
CA TRP A 348 -7.14 0.86 -16.74
C TRP A 348 -6.03 0.24 -15.90
N TYR A 349 -6.06 0.49 -14.59
CA TYR A 349 -5.17 -0.17 -13.64
C TYR A 349 -5.37 -1.70 -13.65
N LEU A 350 -6.62 -2.19 -13.63
CA LEU A 350 -6.89 -3.62 -13.76
C LEU A 350 -6.39 -4.18 -15.09
N ALA A 351 -6.66 -3.51 -16.21
CA ALA A 351 -6.21 -3.98 -17.52
C ALA A 351 -4.68 -4.10 -17.57
N GLN A 352 -3.96 -3.09 -17.06
CA GLN A 352 -2.51 -3.09 -16.96
C GLN A 352 -2.02 -4.25 -16.08
N SER A 353 -2.54 -4.39 -14.85
CA SER A 353 -2.09 -5.49 -13.98
C SER A 353 -2.40 -6.86 -14.58
N LEU A 354 -3.55 -7.05 -15.23
CA LEU A 354 -3.89 -8.31 -15.90
C LEU A 354 -2.93 -8.61 -17.06
N ILE A 355 -2.50 -7.62 -17.83
CA ILE A 355 -1.53 -7.82 -18.92
C ILE A 355 -0.21 -8.33 -18.34
N SER A 356 0.35 -7.68 -17.31
CA SER A 356 1.55 -8.16 -16.63
C SER A 356 1.40 -9.59 -16.08
N ASN A 357 0.29 -9.86 -15.40
CA ASN A 357 0.06 -11.15 -14.78
C ASN A 357 -0.18 -12.28 -15.80
N ILE A 358 -0.95 -12.04 -16.86
CA ILE A 358 -1.32 -13.06 -17.85
C ILE A 358 -0.22 -13.26 -18.89
N PHE A 359 0.42 -12.19 -19.37
CA PHE A 359 1.42 -12.30 -20.45
C PHE A 359 2.84 -12.55 -19.95
N TYR A 360 3.14 -12.24 -18.68
CA TYR A 360 4.47 -12.48 -18.12
C TYR A 360 4.44 -13.56 -17.03
N VAL A 361 3.70 -13.33 -15.95
CA VAL A 361 3.76 -14.20 -14.75
C VAL A 361 3.21 -15.60 -15.03
N LEU A 362 2.05 -15.71 -15.70
CA LEU A 362 1.41 -17.00 -15.97
C LEU A 362 2.26 -17.94 -16.84
N PRO A 363 2.84 -17.52 -17.99
CA PRO A 363 3.75 -18.37 -18.76
C PRO A 363 4.92 -18.89 -17.92
N TRP A 364 5.51 -18.02 -17.11
CA TRP A 364 6.61 -18.41 -16.22
C TRP A 364 6.16 -19.37 -15.12
N ALA A 365 4.97 -19.20 -14.55
CA ALA A 365 4.40 -20.14 -13.58
C ALA A 365 4.22 -21.54 -14.18
N ILE A 366 3.78 -21.63 -15.44
CA ILE A 366 3.64 -22.91 -16.17
C ILE A 366 5.02 -23.53 -16.43
N VAL A 367 6.00 -22.76 -16.92
CA VAL A 367 7.35 -23.26 -17.20
C VAL A 367 8.02 -23.80 -15.93
N CYS A 368 7.87 -23.11 -14.81
CA CYS A 368 8.43 -23.54 -13.52
C CYS A 368 7.80 -24.84 -12.96
N GLN A 369 6.67 -25.32 -13.50
CA GLN A 369 6.12 -26.63 -13.13
C GLN A 369 6.65 -27.78 -13.99
N VAL A 370 7.06 -27.50 -15.22
CA VAL A 370 7.45 -28.52 -16.20
C VAL A 370 8.96 -28.76 -16.19
N VAL A 371 9.74 -27.76 -15.81
CA VAL A 371 11.20 -27.86 -15.75
C VAL A 371 11.65 -28.38 -14.39
N ASP A 372 12.50 -29.39 -14.37
CA ASP A 372 13.18 -29.84 -13.15
C ASP A 372 14.14 -28.74 -12.66
N LEU A 373 13.66 -27.97 -11.68
CA LEU A 373 14.42 -26.90 -11.05
C LEU A 373 15.49 -27.49 -10.12
N ASN A 374 16.70 -27.65 -10.64
CA ASN A 374 17.88 -27.99 -9.84
C ASN A 374 18.50 -26.73 -9.19
N PRO A 375 19.10 -26.82 -8.00
CA PRO A 375 19.71 -25.69 -7.28
C PRO A 375 20.76 -24.90 -8.10
N GLU A 376 21.40 -25.54 -9.08
CA GLU A 376 22.40 -24.91 -9.95
C GLU A 376 21.78 -24.03 -11.05
N ASN A 377 20.60 -24.40 -11.57
CA ASN A 377 19.90 -23.68 -12.65
C ASN A 377 18.73 -22.80 -12.15
N ALA A 378 18.27 -23.02 -10.91
CA ALA A 378 17.12 -22.33 -10.32
C ALA A 378 17.26 -20.80 -10.34
N TRP A 379 18.48 -20.27 -10.23
CA TRP A 379 18.75 -18.83 -10.18
C TRP A 379 18.44 -18.07 -11.46
N THR A 380 18.70 -18.68 -12.61
CA THR A 380 18.41 -18.05 -13.90
C THR A 380 16.90 -17.89 -14.08
N TYR A 381 16.14 -18.95 -13.74
CA TYR A 381 14.68 -18.88 -13.75
C TYR A 381 14.16 -17.92 -12.68
N HIS A 382 14.70 -17.95 -11.47
CA HIS A 382 14.25 -17.10 -10.38
C HIS A 382 14.43 -15.59 -10.68
N SER A 383 15.58 -15.20 -11.22
CA SER A 383 15.83 -13.82 -11.62
C SER A 383 14.95 -13.37 -12.79
N LEU A 384 14.71 -14.24 -13.79
CA LEU A 384 13.83 -13.94 -14.91
C LEU A 384 12.36 -13.86 -14.52
N VAL A 385 11.90 -14.76 -13.66
CA VAL A 385 10.51 -14.82 -13.22
C VAL A 385 10.20 -13.64 -12.29
N PHE A 386 10.94 -13.52 -11.18
CA PHE A 386 10.66 -12.48 -10.19
C PHE A 386 11.20 -11.12 -10.65
N GLY A 387 12.49 -11.03 -10.94
CA GLY A 387 13.11 -9.77 -11.39
C GLY A 387 12.52 -9.28 -12.71
N GLY A 388 12.40 -10.16 -13.70
CA GLY A 388 11.86 -9.79 -15.00
C GLY A 388 10.38 -9.38 -14.98
N SER A 389 9.56 -9.91 -14.06
CA SER A 389 8.17 -9.44 -13.92
C SER A 389 8.09 -7.98 -13.45
N LEU A 390 9.01 -7.54 -12.59
CA LEU A 390 9.11 -6.16 -12.12
C LEU A 390 9.57 -5.22 -13.25
N VAL A 391 10.54 -5.66 -14.06
CA VAL A 391 11.01 -4.92 -15.24
C VAL A 391 9.89 -4.78 -16.27
N PHE A 392 9.16 -5.87 -16.55
CA PHE A 392 8.04 -5.88 -17.48
C PHE A 392 6.93 -4.92 -17.03
N SER A 393 6.54 -5.00 -15.75
CA SER A 393 5.53 -4.12 -15.15
C SER A 393 5.93 -2.65 -15.24
N PHE A 394 7.23 -2.34 -15.08
CA PHE A 394 7.75 -0.98 -15.23
C PHE A 394 7.64 -0.46 -16.66
N VAL A 395 8.01 -1.24 -17.67
CA VAL A 395 7.85 -0.84 -19.07
C VAL A 395 6.37 -0.66 -19.40
N GLU A 396 5.54 -1.57 -18.92
CA GLU A 396 4.11 -1.54 -19.17
C GLU A 396 3.45 -0.28 -18.60
N ILE A 397 3.71 0.07 -17.34
CA ILE A 397 3.08 1.23 -16.73
C ILE A 397 3.48 2.53 -17.44
N LEU A 398 4.73 2.66 -17.90
CA LEU A 398 5.17 3.81 -18.68
C LEU A 398 4.39 3.96 -19.99
N LEU A 399 4.11 2.85 -20.68
CA LEU A 399 3.32 2.86 -21.90
C LEU A 399 1.86 3.21 -21.61
N VAL A 400 1.25 2.59 -20.59
CA VAL A 400 -0.16 2.83 -20.23
C VAL A 400 -0.36 4.26 -19.74
N ASP A 401 0.53 4.80 -18.91
CA ASP A 401 0.49 6.19 -18.45
C ASP A 401 0.75 7.18 -19.59
N GLY A 402 1.64 6.85 -20.52
CA GLY A 402 1.85 7.64 -21.73
C GLY A 402 0.59 7.75 -22.57
N VAL A 403 -0.12 6.63 -22.79
CA VAL A 403 -1.41 6.60 -23.49
C VAL A 403 -2.49 7.33 -22.70
N TRP A 404 -2.52 7.18 -21.38
CA TRP A 404 -3.44 7.88 -20.49
C TRP A 404 -3.24 9.40 -20.59
N ALA A 405 -2.00 9.89 -20.48
CA ALA A 405 -1.64 11.31 -20.58
C ALA A 405 -2.00 11.88 -21.95
N TRP A 406 -1.78 11.12 -23.02
CA TRP A 406 -2.20 11.51 -24.36
C TRP A 406 -3.73 11.60 -24.51
N ARG A 407 -4.49 10.64 -23.96
CA ARG A 407 -5.96 10.70 -23.96
C ARG A 407 -6.50 11.81 -23.07
N PHE A 408 -5.81 12.12 -21.97
CA PHE A 408 -6.11 13.25 -21.08
C PHE A 408 -6.07 14.56 -21.85
N LEU A 409 -4.98 14.83 -22.58
CA LEU A 409 -4.80 16.06 -23.36
C LEU A 409 -5.82 16.21 -24.50
N ARG A 410 -6.30 15.09 -25.03
CA ARG A 410 -7.37 15.09 -26.04
C ARG A 410 -8.78 15.26 -25.48
N GLY A 411 -8.93 15.37 -24.16
CA GLY A 411 -10.24 15.42 -23.49
C GLY A 411 -11.07 14.15 -23.66
N ARG A 412 -10.46 13.04 -24.08
CA ARG A 412 -11.14 11.76 -24.36
C ARG A 412 -11.26 10.86 -23.14
N LEU A 413 -10.73 11.29 -21.99
CA LEU A 413 -11.02 10.67 -20.70
C LEU A 413 -12.41 11.12 -20.23
N GLY A 414 -13.44 10.81 -21.03
CA GLY A 414 -14.81 11.27 -20.85
C GLY A 414 -15.33 10.93 -19.45
N VAL A 415 -16.01 11.89 -18.81
CA VAL A 415 -16.67 11.75 -17.52
C VAL A 415 -17.63 10.56 -17.63
N GLY A 416 -17.19 9.39 -17.18
CA GLY A 416 -18.12 8.31 -16.91
C GLY A 416 -19.00 8.84 -15.80
N THR A 417 -20.25 9.09 -16.13
CA THR A 417 -21.33 9.27 -15.14
C THR A 417 -21.22 8.10 -14.18
N VAL A 418 -20.80 8.41 -12.96
CA VAL A 418 -21.02 7.54 -11.80
C VAL A 418 -22.51 7.55 -11.51
#